data_AF-A0A2M7TL54-F1
#
_entry.id   AF-A0A2M7TL54-F1
#
_cell.length_a   1.000
_cell.length_b   1.000
_cell.length_c   1.000
_cell.angle_alpha   90.00
_cell.angle_beta   90.00
_cell.angle_gamma   90.00
#
_symmetry.space_group_name_H-M   'P 1'
#
loop_
_entity.id
_entity.type
_entity.pdbx_description
1 polymer ?
#
loop_
_entity_poly.entity_id
_entity_poly.type
_entity_poly.pdbx_seq_one_letter_code
_entity_poly.pdbx_strand_id
1 'polypeptide(L)'
;MKKKAMHIEFSLPVTFLREGKYFIAHTPALDISTSAETYEKAKERFSELVNIYFEELIEMGTLDEVLQDQGWQKTDQTWSAPVVVSSQNETIEIPLHMLEHATHHTNLQKKV
;
A
#
# COMPACT_ATOMS: atom_id res chain seq x y z
N MET A 1 -19.57 17.96 -27.71
CA MET A 1 -18.55 18.54 -26.81
C MET A 1 -17.57 17.43 -26.43
N LYS A 2 -16.28 17.54 -26.75
CA LYS A 2 -15.28 16.56 -26.30
C LYS A 2 -15.05 16.80 -24.81
N LYS A 3 -15.37 15.85 -23.94
CA LYS A 3 -15.05 15.91 -22.51
C LYS A 3 -13.53 16.00 -22.41
N LYS A 4 -13.00 17.14 -21.97
CA LYS A 4 -11.57 17.28 -21.71
C LYS A 4 -11.25 16.26 -20.62
N ALA A 5 -10.31 15.34 -20.89
CA ALA A 5 -9.88 14.39 -19.88
C ALA A 5 -9.21 15.19 -18.75
N MET A 6 -9.96 15.41 -17.67
CA MET A 6 -9.43 16.02 -16.46
C MET A 6 -8.62 14.95 -15.77
N HIS A 7 -7.31 15.13 -15.75
CA HIS A 7 -6.41 14.28 -14.99
C HIS A 7 -6.22 14.96 -13.64
N ILE A 8 -6.43 14.18 -12.57
CA ILE A 8 -6.06 14.58 -11.22
C ILE A 8 -4.69 13.96 -10.98
N GLU A 9 -3.74 14.78 -10.54
CA GLU A 9 -2.40 14.32 -10.20
C GLU A 9 -2.29 14.17 -8.68
N PHE A 10 -1.89 12.98 -8.23
CA PHE A 10 -1.58 12.71 -6.83
C PHE A 10 -0.08 12.45 -6.69
N SER A 11 0.54 13.09 -5.71
CA SER A 11 1.89 12.74 -5.28
C SER A 11 1.78 11.79 -4.08
N LEU A 12 2.22 10.54 -4.26
CA LEU A 12 2.14 9.50 -3.23
C LEU A 12 3.54 9.17 -2.71
N PRO A 13 3.73 9.02 -1.38
CA PRO A 13 4.94 8.42 -0.84
C PRO A 13 4.95 6.92 -1.17
N VAL A 14 5.98 6.45 -1.89
CA VAL A 14 6.10 5.02 -2.26
C VAL A 14 7.40 4.47 -1.72
N THR A 15 7.33 3.36 -1.00
CA THR A 15 8.48 2.57 -0.56
C THR A 15 8.63 1.37 -1.47
N PHE A 16 9.86 1.14 -1.94
CA PHE A 16 10.22 -0.07 -2.67
C PHE A 16 11.08 -0.97 -1.78
N LEU A 17 10.61 -2.18 -1.54
CA LEU A 17 11.26 -3.19 -0.72
C LEU A 17 11.76 -4.34 -1.59
N ARG A 18 12.81 -5.03 -1.15
CA ARG A 18 13.26 -6.28 -1.77
C ARG A 18 12.93 -7.45 -0.86
N GLU A 19 12.13 -8.37 -1.36
CA GLU A 19 11.75 -9.61 -0.68
C GLU A 19 12.27 -10.82 -1.47
N GLY A 20 13.46 -11.30 -1.09
CA GLY A 20 14.17 -12.34 -1.83
C GLY A 20 14.46 -11.92 -3.28
N LYS A 21 13.75 -12.53 -4.24
CA LYS A 21 13.85 -12.24 -5.68
C LYS A 21 12.79 -11.24 -6.19
N TYR A 22 11.85 -10.82 -5.35
CA TYR A 22 10.78 -9.91 -5.72
C TYR A 22 11.05 -8.49 -5.21
N PHE A 23 10.49 -7.52 -5.93
CA PHE A 23 10.39 -6.13 -5.52
C PHE A 23 8.94 -5.83 -5.16
N ILE A 24 8.74 -5.24 -3.98
CA ILE A 24 7.43 -4.82 -3.49
C ILE A 24 7.36 -3.30 -3.60
N ALA A 25 6.30 -2.77 -4.21
CA ALA A 25 5.96 -1.35 -4.18
C ALA A 25 4.80 -1.17 -3.21
N HIS A 26 4.98 -0.34 -2.18
CA HIS A 26 3.99 -0.11 -1.14
C HIS A 26 3.84 1.39 -0.89
N THR A 27 2.60 1.87 -0.77
CA THR A 27 2.31 3.25 -0.33
C THR A 27 1.54 3.22 0.99
N PRO A 28 2.09 3.81 2.08
CA PRO A 28 1.34 3.92 3.33
C PRO A 28 0.16 4.90 3.21
N ALA A 29 0.13 5.77 2.19
CA ALA A 29 -0.95 6.73 2.02
C ALA A 29 -2.30 6.08 1.63
N LEU A 30 -2.26 4.88 1.04
CA LEU A 30 -3.47 4.13 0.65
C LEU A 30 -3.52 2.73 1.28
N ASP A 31 -2.48 2.33 2.01
CA ASP A 31 -2.28 0.99 2.54
C ASP A 31 -2.43 -0.12 1.48
N ILE A 32 -1.84 0.10 0.31
CA ILE A 32 -1.84 -0.86 -0.80
C ILE A 32 -0.42 -1.20 -1.24
N SER A 33 -0.26 -2.41 -1.77
CA SER A 33 1.00 -2.87 -2.33
C SER A 33 0.83 -3.77 -3.54
N THR A 34 1.88 -3.84 -4.35
CA THR A 34 2.02 -4.81 -5.45
C THR A 34 3.45 -5.32 -5.51
N SER A 35 3.69 -6.38 -6.27
CA SER A 35 5.00 -6.99 -6.41
C SER A 35 5.33 -7.41 -7.84
N ALA A 36 6.61 -7.48 -8.16
CA ALA A 36 7.11 -8.06 -9.40
C ALA A 36 8.55 -8.59 -9.25
N GLU A 37 9.03 -9.36 -10.24
CA GLU A 37 10.41 -9.87 -10.24
C GLU A 37 11.47 -8.79 -10.54
N THR A 38 11.05 -7.63 -11.06
CA THR A 38 11.94 -6.48 -11.31
C THR A 38 11.38 -5.20 -10.71
N TYR A 39 12.27 -4.26 -10.38
CA TYR A 39 11.91 -2.95 -9.85
C TYR A 39 11.00 -2.18 -10.81
N GLU A 40 11.35 -2.16 -12.10
CA GLU A 40 10.59 -1.45 -13.15
C GLU A 40 9.18 -2.02 -13.28
N LYS A 41 9.03 -3.35 -13.23
CA LYS A 41 7.71 -3.98 -13.33
C LYS A 41 6.87 -3.77 -12.08
N ALA A 42 7.49 -3.72 -10.89
CA ALA A 42 6.80 -3.37 -9.66
C ALA A 42 6.28 -1.93 -9.71
N LYS A 43 7.08 -1.00 -10.23
CA LYS A 43 6.69 0.40 -10.44
C LYS A 43 5.56 0.54 -11.47
N GLU A 44 5.61 -0.18 -12.58
CA GLU A 44 4.54 -0.21 -13.59
C GLU A 44 3.22 -0.69 -12.98
N ARG A 45 3.25 -1.86 -12.32
CA ARG A 45 2.08 -2.44 -11.64
C ARG A 45 1.53 -1.53 -10.55
N PHE A 46 2.39 -0.76 -9.88
CA PHE A 46 1.95 0.15 -8.83
C PHE A 46 1.06 1.25 -9.41
N SER A 47 1.44 1.83 -10.55
CA SER A 47 0.60 2.82 -11.25
C SER A 47 -0.74 2.24 -11.69
N GLU A 48 -0.76 0.99 -12.18
CA GLU A 48 -2.00 0.30 -12.54
C GLU A 48 -2.90 0.08 -11.32
N LEU A 49 -2.33 -0.42 -10.23
CA LEU A 49 -3.05 -0.66 -8.98
C LEU A 49 -3.68 0.62 -8.41
N VAL A 50 -2.93 1.74 -8.41
CA VAL A 50 -3.45 3.03 -7.94
C VAL A 50 -4.63 3.49 -8.79
N ASN A 51 -4.57 3.34 -10.12
CA ASN A 51 -5.69 3.69 -11.00
C ASN A 51 -6.94 2.85 -10.70
N ILE A 52 -6.77 1.53 -10.58
CA ILE A 52 -7.88 0.62 -10.25
C ILE A 52 -8.50 0.99 -8.90
N TYR A 53 -7.67 1.24 -7.89
CA TYR A 53 -8.14 1.62 -6.56
C TYR A 53 -9.03 2.88 -6.60
N PHE A 54 -8.57 3.95 -7.25
CA PHE A 54 -9.38 5.18 -7.35
C PHE A 54 -10.62 5.02 -8.23
N GLU A 55 -10.55 4.21 -9.30
CA GLU A 55 -11.71 3.88 -10.13
C GLU A 55 -12.79 3.19 -9.30
N GLU A 56 -12.44 2.16 -8.54
CA GLU A 56 -13.36 1.44 -7.64
C GLU A 56 -14.00 2.37 -6.60
N LEU A 57 -13.22 3.22 -5.93
CA LEU A 57 -13.75 4.17 -4.94
C LEU A 57 -14.74 5.18 -5.55
N ILE A 58 -14.49 5.62 -6.78
CA ILE A 58 -15.37 6.54 -7.50
C ILE A 58 -16.66 5.83 -7.92
N GLU A 59 -16.55 4.62 -8.46
CA GLU A 59 -17.71 3.80 -8.88
C GLU A 59 -18.61 3.44 -7.69
N MET A 60 -18.01 3.15 -6.53
CA MET A 60 -18.73 2.85 -5.29
C MET A 60 -19.25 4.10 -4.57
N GLY A 61 -18.80 5.30 -4.95
CA GLY A 61 -19.17 6.56 -4.29
C GLY A 61 -18.58 6.71 -2.88
N THR A 62 -17.50 6.01 -2.57
CA THR A 62 -16.86 5.94 -1.24
C THR A 62 -15.53 6.70 -1.14
N LEU A 63 -15.12 7.39 -2.21
CA LEU A 63 -13.84 8.12 -2.28
C LEU A 63 -13.62 9.06 -1.08
N ASP A 64 -14.60 9.90 -0.77
CA ASP A 64 -14.46 10.90 0.28
C ASP A 64 -14.30 10.26 1.68
N GLU A 65 -15.07 9.21 1.97
CA GLU A 65 -15.03 8.47 3.24
C GLU A 65 -13.69 7.75 3.41
N VAL A 66 -13.30 6.94 2.42
CA VAL A 66 -12.07 6.13 2.49
C VAL A 66 -10.83 6.99 2.61
N LEU A 67 -10.73 8.09 1.85
CA LEU A 67 -9.57 8.97 1.93
C LEU A 67 -9.48 9.68 3.29
N GLN A 68 -10.61 10.13 3.85
CA GLN A 68 -10.62 10.73 5.18
C GLN A 68 -10.17 9.74 6.27
N ASP A 69 -10.65 8.50 6.21
CA ASP A 69 -10.27 7.43 7.13
C ASP A 69 -8.78 7.06 7.02
N GLN A 70 -8.20 7.21 5.83
CA GLN A 70 -6.76 7.06 5.58
C GLN A 70 -5.94 8.33 5.89
N GLY A 71 -6.55 9.33 6.51
CA GLY A 71 -5.87 10.55 6.97
C GLY A 71 -5.61 11.60 5.89
N TRP A 72 -6.17 11.44 4.69
CA TRP A 72 -6.07 12.46 3.65
C TRP A 72 -6.85 13.71 4.03
N GLN A 73 -6.32 14.85 3.62
CA GLN A 73 -6.94 16.15 3.86
C GLN A 73 -7.56 16.68 2.57
N LYS A 74 -8.83 17.05 2.63
CA LYS A 74 -9.54 17.73 1.54
C LYS A 74 -9.40 19.24 1.73
N THR A 75 -8.62 19.91 0.89
CA THR A 75 -8.48 21.36 0.88
C THR A 75 -9.08 21.91 -0.41
N ASP A 76 -10.12 22.75 -0.29
CA ASP A 76 -10.93 23.23 -1.41
C ASP A 76 -11.48 22.11 -2.30
N GLN A 77 -10.81 21.83 -3.42
CA GLN A 77 -11.17 20.84 -4.43
C GLN A 77 -10.05 19.82 -4.67
N THR A 78 -9.02 19.80 -3.82
CA THR A 78 -7.87 18.90 -3.96
C THR A 78 -7.71 18.02 -2.72
N TRP A 79 -7.23 16.81 -2.96
CA TRP A 79 -6.88 15.84 -1.93
C TRP A 79 -5.38 15.84 -1.71
N SER A 80 -4.97 15.94 -0.46
CA SER A 80 -3.57 15.87 -0.05
C SER A 80 -3.32 14.59 0.74
N ALA A 81 -2.39 13.76 0.25
CA ALA A 81 -1.99 12.53 0.89
C ALA A 81 -1.27 12.81 2.23
N PRO A 82 -1.36 11.89 3.21
CA PRO A 82 -0.52 11.95 4.39
C PRO A 82 0.97 11.85 4.00
N VAL A 83 1.81 12.60 4.72
CA VAL A 83 3.25 12.66 4.46
C VAL A 83 4.03 11.75 5.40
N VAL A 84 5.03 11.05 4.87
CA VAL A 84 5.97 10.30 5.70
C VAL A 84 6.90 11.28 6.41
N VAL A 85 6.84 11.32 7.73
CA VAL A 85 7.65 12.25 8.56
C VAL A 85 9.07 11.73 8.84
N SER A 86 9.28 10.41 8.82
CA SER A 86 10.57 9.76 9.05
C SER A 86 10.57 8.34 8.48
N SER A 87 11.74 7.85 8.05
CA SER A 87 11.95 6.45 7.68
C SER A 87 13.32 6.02 8.20
N GLN A 88 13.32 5.08 9.14
CA GLN A 88 14.52 4.57 9.80
C GLN A 88 14.31 3.14 10.28
N ASN A 89 15.39 2.40 10.43
CA ASN A 89 15.34 1.09 11.06
C ASN A 89 15.27 1.28 12.57
N GLU A 90 14.28 0.65 13.20
CA GLU A 90 14.14 0.58 14.65
C GLU A 90 14.59 -0.79 15.15
N THR A 91 15.33 -0.82 16.26
CA THR A 91 15.69 -2.08 16.93
C THR A 91 14.64 -2.40 17.97
N ILE A 92 13.97 -3.54 17.83
CA ILE A 92 12.93 -3.99 18.76
C ILE A 92 13.42 -5.26 19.46
N GLU A 93 13.41 -5.25 20.80
CA GLU A 93 13.72 -6.43 21.62
C GLU A 93 12.43 -7.17 21.98
N ILE A 94 12.35 -8.44 21.59
CA ILE A 94 11.20 -9.31 21.84
C ILE A 94 11.65 -10.41 22.82
N PRO A 95 11.03 -10.52 24.02
CA PRO A 95 11.29 -11.62 24.93
C PRO A 95 11.10 -12.99 24.27
N LEU A 96 12.08 -13.89 24.46
CA LEU A 96 12.12 -15.20 23.81
C LEU A 96 10.85 -16.04 24.04
N HIS A 97 10.25 -15.96 25.24
CA HIS A 97 9.03 -16.70 25.57
C HIS A 97 7.84 -16.36 24.65
N MET A 98 7.80 -15.17 24.04
CA MET A 98 6.75 -14.80 23.08
C MET A 98 6.88 -15.54 21.74
N LEU A 99 8.07 -16.06 21.42
CA LEU A 99 8.34 -16.82 20.20
C LEU A 99 8.03 -18.31 20.36
N GLU A 100 8.03 -18.83 21.59
CA GLU A 100 7.82 -20.25 21.89
C GLU A 100 6.41 -20.73 21.50
N HIS A 101 5.39 -19.87 21.64
CA HIS A 101 4.01 -20.16 21.25
C HIS A 101 3.79 -20.22 19.72
N ALA A 102 4.69 -19.67 18.90
CA ALA A 102 4.54 -19.67 17.43
C ALA A 102 4.85 -21.03 16.78
N THR A 103 5.59 -21.90 17.46
CA THR A 103 6.14 -23.14 16.89
C THR A 103 5.19 -24.34 16.95
N HIS A 104 4.06 -24.24 17.65
CA HIS A 104 3.16 -25.38 17.88
C HIS A 104 2.16 -25.69 16.74
N HIS A 105 2.08 -24.88 15.68
CA HIS A 105 1.12 -25.08 14.58
C HIS A 105 1.67 -25.84 13.34
N THR A 106 2.94 -26.26 13.31
CA THR A 106 3.54 -26.87 12.10
C THR A 106 3.48 -28.42 12.04
N ASN A 107 2.61 -29.08 12.81
CA ASN A 107 2.52 -30.56 12.84
C ASN A 107 1.12 -31.14 12.58
N LEU A 108 0.38 -30.63 11.60
CA LEU A 108 -0.91 -31.19 11.19
C LEU A 108 -1.06 -31.39 9.67
N GLN A 109 -0.05 -31.93 8.96
CA GLN A 109 -0.28 -32.57 7.63
C GLN A 109 0.71 -33.71 7.33
N LYS A 110 0.78 -34.74 8.19
CA LYS A 110 1.25 -36.09 7.81
C LYS A 110 0.40 -37.19 8.47
N LYS A 111 -0.81 -37.34 7.94
CA LYS A 111 -1.71 -38.52 7.95
C LYS A 111 -2.71 -38.16 6.85
N VAL A 112 -2.76 -38.82 5.69
CA VAL A 112 -2.87 -40.26 5.39
C VAL A 112 -2.17 -40.53 4.06
#